data_AF-A0A1X0QHD7-F1
#
_entry.id   AF-A0A1X0QHD7-F1
#
_cell.length_a   1.000
_cell.length_b   1.000
_cell.length_c   1.000
_cell.angle_alpha   90.00
_cell.angle_beta   90.00
_cell.angle_gamma   90.00
#
_symmetry.space_group_name_H-M   'P 1'
#
loop_
_entity.id
_entity.type
_entity.pdbx_description
1 polymer ?
#
loop_
_entity_poly.entity_id
_entity_poly.type
_entity_poly.pdbx_seq_one_letter_code
_entity_poly.pdbx_strand_id
1 'polypeptide(L)'
;MTGDLNKKVKKVAEIKALYYKTMIKVEEKLIEYQRELNDLNIDISTETKEYINRRLEEAKINVVNCISNQIGVILLPYTETHIYDTKRRPKRFSKKVVDILEESFLKDKYPSDSEKNKLANLCLITSKQVNNWFTNKRNRAKNLHETREFYRKE
;
A
#
# COMPACT_ATOMS: atom_id res chain seq x y z
N MET A 1 -11.39 -14.89 29.10
CA MET A 1 -10.40 -14.32 28.15
C MET A 1 -9.96 -15.28 27.04
N THR A 2 -9.91 -16.59 27.27
CA THR A 2 -9.53 -17.63 26.29
C THR A 2 -10.47 -17.78 25.08
N GLY A 3 -11.78 -17.53 25.26
CA GLY A 3 -12.77 -17.65 24.18
C GLY A 3 -12.65 -16.60 23.06
N ASP A 4 -12.13 -15.41 23.37
CA ASP A 4 -11.91 -14.34 22.37
C ASP A 4 -10.68 -14.64 21.51
N LEU A 5 -9.62 -15.19 22.11
CA LEU A 5 -8.42 -15.64 21.39
C LEU A 5 -8.74 -16.79 20.42
N ASN A 6 -9.59 -17.74 20.84
CA ASN A 6 -9.97 -18.88 20.00
C ASN A 6 -10.81 -18.46 18.78
N LYS A 7 -11.70 -17.47 18.95
CA LYS A 7 -12.45 -16.85 17.84
C LYS A 7 -11.52 -16.13 16.85
N LYS A 8 -10.49 -15.44 17.35
CA LYS A 8 -9.50 -14.74 16.52
C LYS A 8 -8.60 -15.70 15.73
N VAL A 9 -8.13 -16.79 16.35
CA VAL A 9 -7.36 -17.85 15.66
C VAL A 9 -8.19 -18.46 14.54
N LYS A 10 -9.47 -18.75 14.80
CA LYS A 10 -10.40 -19.22 13.77
C LYS A 10 -10.54 -18.22 12.60
N LYS A 11 -10.62 -16.93 12.90
CA LYS A 11 -10.69 -15.88 11.86
C LYS A 11 -9.42 -15.80 11.01
N VAL A 12 -8.24 -15.95 11.62
CA VAL A 12 -6.97 -16.02 10.89
C VAL A 12 -6.92 -17.25 9.99
N ALA A 13 -7.41 -18.40 10.47
CA ALA A 13 -7.50 -19.62 9.67
C ALA A 13 -8.45 -19.46 8.47
N GLU A 14 -9.60 -18.80 8.66
CA GLU A 14 -10.53 -18.47 7.58
C GLU A 14 -9.89 -17.55 6.52
N ILE A 15 -9.15 -16.52 6.95
CA ILE A 15 -8.44 -15.62 6.04
C ILE A 15 -7.37 -16.38 5.24
N LYS A 16 -6.61 -17.25 5.89
CA LYS A 16 -5.62 -18.11 5.22
C LYS A 16 -6.30 -19.02 4.19
N ALA A 17 -7.40 -19.68 4.55
CA ALA A 17 -8.14 -20.54 3.64
C ALA A 17 -8.69 -19.76 2.42
N LEU A 18 -9.21 -18.55 2.64
CA LEU A 18 -9.67 -17.67 1.57
C LEU A 18 -8.52 -17.24 0.64
N TYR A 19 -7.35 -16.92 1.21
CA TYR A 19 -6.15 -16.58 0.43
C TYR A 19 -5.75 -17.74 -0.50
N TYR A 20 -5.59 -18.95 0.04
CA TYR A 20 -5.22 -20.12 -0.77
C TYR A 20 -6.25 -20.42 -1.86
N LYS A 21 -7.54 -20.37 -1.53
CA LYS A 21 -8.62 -20.55 -2.51
C LYS A 21 -8.57 -19.50 -3.62
N THR A 22 -8.21 -18.26 -3.28
CA THR A 22 -8.11 -17.17 -4.27
C THR A 22 -6.87 -17.34 -5.14
N MET A 23 -5.74 -17.75 -4.58
CA MET A 23 -4.52 -18.05 -5.36
C MET A 23 -4.74 -19.15 -6.39
N ILE A 24 -5.41 -20.24 -6.00
CA ILE A 24 -5.75 -21.33 -6.94
C ILE A 24 -6.57 -20.81 -8.12
N LYS A 25 -7.59 -19.98 -7.86
CA LYS A 25 -8.39 -19.38 -8.92
C LYS A 25 -7.59 -18.45 -9.84
N VAL A 26 -6.60 -17.75 -9.31
CA VAL A 26 -5.69 -16.90 -10.10
C VAL A 26 -4.79 -17.77 -10.98
N GLU A 27 -4.28 -18.88 -10.46
CA GLU A 27 -3.48 -19.85 -11.24
C GLU A 27 -4.31 -20.49 -12.36
N GLU A 28 -5.55 -20.90 -12.08
CA GLU A 28 -6.48 -21.41 -13.09
C GLU A 28 -6.72 -20.38 -14.21
N LYS A 29 -6.99 -19.12 -13.84
CA LYS A 29 -7.14 -17.99 -14.77
C LYS A 29 -5.88 -17.75 -15.61
N LEU A 30 -4.69 -17.86 -15.02
CA LEU A 30 -3.43 -17.71 -15.75
C LEU A 30 -3.24 -18.83 -16.78
N ILE A 31 -3.60 -20.06 -16.43
CA ILE A 31 -3.56 -21.20 -17.36
C ILE A 31 -4.54 -21.00 -18.52
N GLU A 32 -5.76 -20.54 -18.23
CA GLU A 32 -6.78 -20.18 -19.24
C GLU A 32 -6.23 -19.13 -20.21
N TYR A 33 -5.69 -18.01 -19.70
CA TYR A 33 -5.12 -16.96 -20.54
C TYR A 33 -3.89 -17.41 -21.33
N GLN A 34 -3.05 -18.28 -20.76
CA GLN A 34 -1.91 -18.82 -21.49
C GLN A 34 -2.34 -19.69 -22.68
N ARG A 35 -3.46 -20.42 -22.54
CA ARG A 35 -4.05 -21.20 -23.65
C ARG A 35 -4.61 -20.29 -24.72
N GLU A 36 -5.43 -19.30 -24.34
CA GLU A 36 -6.00 -18.32 -25.28
C GLU A 36 -4.90 -17.58 -26.06
N LEU A 37 -3.82 -17.18 -25.38
CA LEU A 37 -2.67 -16.51 -26.02
C LEU A 37 -1.92 -17.42 -27.00
N ASN A 38 -1.79 -18.71 -26.70
CA ASN A 38 -1.18 -19.68 -27.61
C ASN A 38 -2.05 -19.91 -28.84
N ASP A 39 -3.38 -19.96 -28.68
CA ASP A 39 -4.34 -20.13 -29.77
C ASP A 39 -4.38 -18.91 -30.72
N LEU A 40 -4.08 -17.72 -30.20
CA LEU A 40 -3.99 -16.48 -30.99
C LEU A 40 -2.78 -16.44 -31.94
N ASN A 41 -1.84 -17.38 -31.84
CA ASN A 41 -0.65 -17.51 -32.70
C ASN A 41 0.11 -16.17 -32.92
N ILE A 42 0.14 -15.33 -31.88
CA ILE A 42 0.85 -14.05 -31.90
C ILE A 42 2.32 -14.34 -31.60
N ASP A 43 3.20 -14.06 -32.56
CA ASP A 43 4.64 -14.17 -32.37
C ASP A 43 5.14 -13.03 -31.48
N ILE A 44 4.91 -13.18 -30.18
CA ILE A 44 5.44 -12.27 -29.17
C ILE A 44 6.92 -12.62 -28.98
N SER A 45 7.77 -11.63 -29.24
CA SER A 45 9.22 -11.76 -29.07
C SER A 45 9.58 -12.31 -27.69
N THR A 46 10.64 -13.11 -27.63
CA THR A 46 11.16 -13.68 -26.38
C THR A 46 11.43 -12.57 -25.34
N GLU A 47 11.94 -11.43 -25.78
CA GLU A 47 12.24 -10.27 -24.93
C GLU A 47 10.97 -9.68 -24.28
N THR A 48 9.87 -9.59 -25.04
CA THR A 48 8.58 -9.12 -24.53
C THR A 48 8.00 -10.13 -23.53
N LYS A 49 8.13 -11.44 -23.78
CA LYS A 49 7.70 -12.49 -22.83
C LYS A 49 8.47 -12.42 -21.52
N GLU A 50 9.80 -12.27 -21.59
CA GLU A 50 10.66 -12.13 -20.41
C GLU A 50 10.33 -10.87 -19.60
N TYR A 51 10.08 -9.74 -20.27
CA TYR A 51 9.65 -8.52 -19.62
C TYR A 51 8.35 -8.70 -18.84
N ILE A 52 7.33 -9.31 -19.46
CA ILE A 52 6.03 -9.55 -18.82
C ILE A 52 6.20 -10.48 -17.61
N ASN A 53 6.95 -11.57 -17.76
CA ASN A 53 7.20 -12.52 -16.67
C ASN A 53 7.91 -11.85 -15.48
N ARG A 54 8.92 -11.01 -15.73
CA ARG A 54 9.60 -10.25 -14.68
C ARG A 54 8.64 -9.32 -13.93
N ARG A 55 7.79 -8.59 -14.66
CA ARG A 55 6.80 -7.67 -14.07
C ARG A 55 5.73 -8.40 -13.27
N LEU A 56 5.33 -9.59 -13.71
CA LEU A 56 4.41 -10.46 -12.99
C LEU A 56 5.03 -10.94 -11.67
N GLU A 57 6.29 -11.36 -11.69
CA GLU A 57 6.99 -11.85 -10.50
C GLU A 57 7.21 -10.73 -9.47
N GLU A 58 7.59 -9.53 -9.92
CA GLU A 58 7.64 -8.34 -9.07
C GLU A 58 6.27 -8.04 -8.43
N ALA A 59 5.17 -8.15 -9.19
CA ALA A 59 3.83 -7.93 -8.68
C ALA A 59 3.44 -8.96 -7.59
N LYS A 60 3.76 -10.25 -7.80
CA LYS A 60 3.53 -11.31 -6.80
C LYS A 60 4.28 -11.02 -5.50
N ILE A 61 5.58 -10.73 -5.60
CA ILE A 61 6.44 -10.42 -4.45
C ILE A 61 5.87 -9.21 -3.68
N ASN A 62 5.47 -8.16 -4.39
CA ASN A 62 4.90 -6.96 -3.77
C ASN A 62 3.61 -7.27 -3.01
N VAL A 63 2.70 -8.06 -3.58
CA VAL A 63 1.44 -8.43 -2.92
C VAL A 63 1.70 -9.28 -1.68
N VAL A 64 2.56 -10.30 -1.77
CA VAL A 64 2.93 -11.16 -0.63
C VAL A 64 3.55 -10.34 0.50
N ASN A 65 4.47 -9.43 0.18
CA ASN A 65 5.10 -8.55 1.17
C ASN A 65 4.07 -7.60 1.80
N CYS A 66 3.14 -7.04 1.02
CA CYS A 66 2.08 -6.19 1.55
C CYS A 66 1.18 -6.94 2.53
N ILE A 67 0.71 -8.14 2.16
CA ILE A 67 -0.14 -8.97 3.02
C ILE A 67 0.60 -9.38 4.29
N SER A 68 1.84 -9.84 4.15
CA SER A 68 2.69 -10.24 5.29
C SER A 68 2.91 -9.09 6.27
N ASN A 69 3.17 -7.88 5.77
CA ASN A 69 3.28 -6.69 6.59
C ASN A 69 1.97 -6.33 7.31
N GLN A 70 0.83 -6.41 6.64
CA GLN A 70 -0.48 -6.12 7.25
C GLN A 70 -0.85 -7.14 8.33
N ILE A 71 -0.62 -8.43 8.06
CA ILE A 71 -0.81 -9.49 9.05
C ILE A 71 0.11 -9.27 10.25
N GLY A 72 1.39 -8.96 10.00
CA GLY A 72 2.35 -8.59 11.05
C GLY A 72 1.80 -7.48 11.92
N VAL A 73 1.37 -6.36 11.32
CA VAL A 73 0.79 -5.21 12.05
C VAL A 73 -0.40 -5.60 12.92
N ILE A 74 -1.28 -6.47 12.44
CA ILE A 74 -2.48 -6.92 13.17
C ILE A 74 -2.10 -7.85 14.34
N LEU A 75 -1.07 -8.68 14.18
CA LEU A 75 -0.65 -9.66 15.18
C LEU A 75 0.28 -9.08 16.26
N LEU A 76 0.97 -7.96 16.00
CA LEU A 76 1.90 -7.29 16.94
C LEU A 76 1.39 -7.10 18.38
N PRO A 77 0.12 -6.74 18.64
CA PRO A 77 -0.39 -6.59 20.01
C PRO A 77 -0.56 -7.91 20.77
N TYR A 78 -0.41 -9.05 20.08
CA TYR A 78 -0.72 -10.39 20.58
C TYR A 78 0.48 -11.35 20.56
N THR A 79 1.65 -10.89 20.10
CA THR A 79 2.89 -11.67 20.11
C THR A 79 3.81 -11.20 21.23
N GLU A 80 4.15 -12.07 22.18
CA GLU A 80 5.11 -11.80 23.27
C GLU A 80 6.57 -11.67 22.80
N THR A 81 6.82 -11.83 21.49
CA THR A 81 8.15 -11.72 20.93
C THR A 81 8.57 -10.25 20.84
N HIS A 82 9.48 -9.84 21.72
CA HIS A 82 10.29 -8.61 21.64
C HIS A 82 11.08 -8.41 20.32
N ILE A 83 10.88 -9.29 19.33
CA ILE A 83 11.56 -9.28 18.03
C ILE A 83 11.01 -8.19 17.11
N TYR A 84 9.74 -7.78 17.30
CA TYR A 84 9.15 -6.68 16.54
C TYR A 84 8.83 -5.51 17.47
N ASP A 85 9.82 -4.64 17.66
CA ASP A 85 9.71 -3.41 18.41
C ASP A 85 8.64 -2.49 17.76
N THR A 86 7.43 -2.50 18.33
CA THR A 86 6.31 -1.64 17.93
C THR A 86 6.60 -0.15 18.11
N LYS A 87 7.68 0.21 18.82
CA LYS A 87 8.19 1.60 18.92
C LYS A 87 8.97 2.03 17.68
N ARG A 88 9.36 1.11 16.78
CA ARG A 88 10.03 1.38 15.50
C ARG A 88 9.06 1.52 14.32
N ARG A 89 7.85 2.04 14.54
CA ARG A 89 7.10 2.59 13.41
C ARG A 89 7.91 3.77 12.87
N PRO A 90 8.23 3.84 11.57
CA PRO A 90 8.71 5.08 10.98
C PRO A 90 7.63 6.12 11.24
N LYS A 91 7.89 7.06 12.16
CA LYS A 91 6.99 8.19 12.41
C LYS A 91 6.86 9.10 11.18
N ARG A 92 7.69 8.85 10.14
CA ARG A 92 7.81 9.61 8.91
C ARG A 92 7.44 8.72 7.74
N PHE A 93 6.72 9.30 6.77
CA PHE A 93 6.49 8.67 5.49
C PHE A 93 7.81 8.47 4.73
N SER A 94 7.87 7.40 3.93
CA SER A 94 9.01 7.17 3.05
C SER A 94 9.12 8.29 2.01
N LYS A 95 10.32 8.53 1.48
CA LYS A 95 10.53 9.59 0.49
C LYS A 95 9.61 9.45 -0.72
N LYS A 96 9.42 8.22 -1.22
CA LYS A 96 8.49 7.93 -2.32
C LYS A 96 7.04 8.35 -2.01
N VAL A 97 6.56 8.07 -0.79
CA VAL A 97 5.20 8.48 -0.37
C VAL A 97 5.11 10.00 -0.26
N VAL A 98 6.16 10.65 0.26
CA VAL A 98 6.21 12.12 0.35
C VAL A 98 6.19 12.75 -1.04
N ASP A 99 7.01 12.26 -1.97
CA ASP A 99 7.14 12.81 -3.32
C ASP A 99 5.78 12.72 -4.08
N ILE A 100 5.06 11.60 -3.97
CA ILE A 100 3.71 11.43 -4.57
C ILE A 100 2.71 12.42 -3.97
N LEU A 101 2.71 12.58 -2.65
CA LEU A 101 1.80 13.51 -1.96
C LEU A 101 2.13 14.97 -2.29
N GLU A 102 3.41 15.31 -2.46
CA GLU A 102 3.85 16.64 -2.88
C GLU A 102 3.44 16.96 -4.31
N GLU A 103 3.62 16.04 -5.25
CA GLU A 103 3.18 16.24 -6.64
C GLU A 103 1.66 16.47 -6.71
N SER A 104 0.88 15.68 -5.96
CA SER A 104 -0.57 15.86 -5.86
C SER A 104 -0.93 17.22 -5.26
N PHE A 105 -0.24 17.64 -4.20
CA PHE A 105 -0.47 18.94 -3.54
C PHE A 105 -0.19 20.15 -4.44
N LEU A 106 0.79 20.04 -5.36
CA LEU A 106 1.07 21.08 -6.35
C LEU A 106 -0.06 21.22 -7.37
N LYS A 107 -0.76 20.13 -7.69
CA LYS A 107 -1.93 20.12 -8.58
C LYS A 107 -3.16 20.68 -7.89
N ASP A 108 -3.45 20.20 -6.68
CA ASP A 108 -4.59 20.63 -5.88
C ASP A 108 -4.30 20.57 -4.38
N LYS A 109 -4.44 21.71 -3.69
CA LYS A 109 -4.23 21.83 -2.24
C LYS A 109 -5.39 21.28 -1.41
N TYR A 110 -6.54 21.03 -2.04
CA TYR A 110 -7.78 20.53 -1.44
C TYR A 110 -8.36 19.37 -2.27
N PRO A 111 -7.65 18.24 -2.35
CA PRO A 111 -8.08 17.12 -3.17
C PRO A 111 -9.47 16.61 -2.76
N SER A 112 -10.24 16.15 -3.74
CA SER A 112 -11.52 15.49 -3.52
C SER A 112 -11.34 14.17 -2.74
N ASP A 113 -12.41 13.64 -2.14
CA ASP A 113 -12.34 12.37 -1.42
C ASP A 113 -11.98 11.19 -2.33
N SER A 114 -12.38 11.26 -3.61
CA SER A 114 -11.94 10.30 -4.64
C SER A 114 -10.42 10.32 -4.81
N GLU A 115 -9.83 11.51 -4.95
CA GLU A 115 -8.39 11.66 -5.09
C GLU A 115 -7.64 11.25 -3.82
N LYS A 116 -8.17 11.58 -2.63
CA LYS A 116 -7.60 11.11 -1.35
C LYS A 116 -7.58 9.58 -1.27
N ASN A 117 -8.65 8.90 -1.69
CA ASN A 117 -8.72 7.45 -1.70
C ASN A 117 -7.74 6.84 -2.70
N LYS A 118 -7.58 7.46 -3.88
CA LYS A 118 -6.57 7.06 -4.86
C LYS A 118 -5.16 7.19 -4.29
N LEU A 119 -4.82 8.32 -3.65
CA LEU A 119 -3.53 8.53 -2.99
C LEU A 119 -3.30 7.56 -1.83
N ALA A 120 -4.34 7.27 -1.05
CA ALA A 120 -4.31 6.29 0.04
C ALA A 120 -3.91 4.91 -0.50
N ASN A 121 -4.55 4.48 -1.59
CA ASN A 121 -4.24 3.21 -2.25
C ASN A 121 -2.84 3.19 -2.87
N LEU A 122 -2.44 4.26 -3.57
CA LEU A 122 -1.13 4.37 -4.21
C LEU A 122 0.03 4.38 -3.20
N CYS A 123 -0.15 5.08 -2.08
CA CYS A 123 0.86 5.24 -1.04
C CYS A 123 0.78 4.18 0.06
N LEU A 124 -0.21 3.28 0.00
CA LEU A 124 -0.49 2.25 1.02
C LEU A 124 -0.62 2.83 2.44
N ILE A 125 -1.31 3.98 2.54
CA ILE A 125 -1.65 4.65 3.80
C ILE A 125 -3.15 4.85 3.88
N THR A 126 -3.68 5.16 5.06
CA THR A 126 -5.12 5.41 5.23
C THR A 126 -5.53 6.77 4.67
N SER A 127 -6.77 6.90 4.19
CA SER A 127 -7.35 8.20 3.77
C SER A 127 -7.27 9.26 4.88
N LYS A 128 -7.33 8.83 6.16
CA LYS A 128 -7.11 9.70 7.33
C LYS A 128 -5.66 10.25 7.39
N GLN A 129 -4.66 9.41 7.12
CA GLN A 129 -3.26 9.83 7.05
C GLN A 129 -3.03 10.81 5.90
N VAL A 130 -3.63 10.57 4.72
CA VAL A 130 -3.63 11.51 3.59
C VAL A 130 -4.25 12.85 4.03
N ASN A 131 -5.45 12.83 4.61
CA ASN A 131 -6.13 14.05 5.07
C ASN A 131 -5.30 14.86 6.08
N ASN A 132 -4.68 14.18 7.04
CA ASN A 132 -3.81 14.81 8.02
C ASN A 132 -2.55 15.41 7.37
N TRP A 133 -1.96 14.73 6.39
CA TRP A 133 -0.80 15.24 5.66
C TRP A 133 -1.12 16.53 4.91
N PHE A 134 -2.24 16.57 4.17
CA PHE A 134 -2.67 17.77 3.44
C PHE A 134 -2.96 18.94 4.41
N THR A 135 -3.60 18.65 5.54
CA THR A 135 -3.86 19.64 6.58
C THR A 135 -2.57 20.23 7.15
N ASN A 136 -1.61 19.37 7.51
CA ASN A 136 -0.31 19.81 8.01
C ASN A 136 0.51 20.57 6.96
N LYS A 137 0.49 20.14 5.69
CA LYS A 137 1.19 20.81 4.58
C LYS A 137 0.65 22.23 4.37
N ARG A 138 -0.68 22.42 4.41
CA ARG A 138 -1.31 23.76 4.34
C ARG A 138 -0.89 24.65 5.51
N ASN A 139 -0.89 24.15 6.74
CA ASN A 139 -0.50 24.94 7.91
C ASN A 139 0.97 25.37 7.83
N ARG A 140 1.87 24.48 7.40
CA ARG A 140 3.29 24.82 7.18
C ARG A 140 3.48 25.88 6.11
N ALA A 141 2.71 25.82 5.02
CA ALA A 141 2.75 26.80 3.95
C ALA A 141 2.26 28.19 4.41
N LYS A 142 1.21 28.23 5.25
CA LYS A 142 0.71 29.49 5.85
C LYS A 142 1.72 30.11 6.81
N ASN A 143 2.26 29.32 7.74
CA ASN A 143 3.23 29.81 8.71
C ASN A 143 4.51 30.33 8.04
N LEU A 144 4.98 29.69 6.96
CA LEU A 144 6.13 30.18 6.21
C LEU A 144 5.87 31.55 5.56
N HIS A 145 4.64 31.81 5.11
CA HIS A 145 4.24 33.11 4.59
C HIS A 145 4.24 34.17 5.71
N GLU A 146 3.59 33.89 6.83
CA GLU A 146 3.54 34.79 7.99
C GLU A 146 4.94 35.13 8.55
N THR A 147 5.81 34.13 8.68
CA THR A 147 7.20 34.34 9.11
C THR A 147 7.97 35.22 8.12
N ARG A 148 7.79 35.03 6.81
CA ARG A 148 8.44 35.87 5.79
C ARG A 148 7.94 37.31 5.78
N GLU A 149 6.65 37.52 6.04
CA GLU A 149 6.08 38.87 6.14
C GLU A 149 6.53 39.60 7.42
N PHE A 150 6.73 38.87 8.52
CA PHE A 150 7.29 39.42 9.76
C PHE A 150 8.69 40.01 9.54
N TYR A 151 9.61 39.23 8.93
CA TYR A 151 10.99 39.69 8.66
C TYR A 151 11.12 40.74 7.53
N ARG A 152 10.04 41.07 6.81
CA ARG A 152 10.06 42.14 5.80
C ARG A 152 9.59 43.50 6.37
N LYS A 153 9.04 43.51 7.58
CA LYS A 153 8.51 44.72 8.23
C LYS A 153 9.45 45.36 9.27
N GLU A 154 10.65 44.81 9.42
CA GLU A 154 11.79 45.43 10.13
C GLU A 154 12.84 45.88 9.11
#